data_AF-A0A7X8G6C0-F1
#
_entry.id   AF-A0A7X8G6C0-F1
#
_cell.length_a   1.000
_cell.length_b   1.000
_cell.length_c   1.000
_cell.angle_alpha   90.00
_cell.angle_beta   90.00
_cell.angle_gamma   90.00
#
_symmetry.space_group_name_H-M   'P 1'
#
loop_
_entity.id
_entity.type
_entity.pdbx_description
1 polymer ?
#
loop_
_entity_poly.entity_id
_entity_poly.type
_entity_poly.pdbx_seq_one_letter_code
_entity_poly.pdbx_strand_id
1 'polypeptide(L)'
;MKKSLIPILIILLFLSACNNDRVVSSDSQFNDSGKAAINQKSEDNAINPDVMQISKIRIKSLYDACEAEYTDNSFISEFCALFAGQTFSKINSEWDGDYQVELLSEDGTIVATMTIIGSVVTFDNDITINERFIKKGSYNANQWISDYVRKYMEGMVVDPVYIQYPAVISIPDNINYQDIVDKGSSKVNTYETIEQIYELLDSSFANNEFSILNARRLFDNEEVKAEEEKVKADGRCILIEFNTSETYLEVISKNSNRQFAKAHIVTLAANTDKPGTYKLITNSMVFEIEADREFNERFDDIFRNNRIISKNLTPDDIKKLYEENKTLYEENKPSYMEYVCKNLGIERWSGNPPNKIEITRQKLSKDGKMYTVLALSNPYRIRLYAFKGGNGHPWDFTDYIDFGGRLAGTEYRLESWDDHVWIVGNSCRGYGTGEARYYQDWYELTSEGKKLVLSFPYDEYFEHYLFGGHSVNADTISIETSGEMSVSVDYTITKIYQLNLDIADEYGRVCINTKKNVEFIWDEAMMKFVSEYDVDESGLTVVEAEYPEITRQCDDILEKYYAELLKMLAEVETEKNEFVRDTKIEGLMRFLRDCSDGRKKSKLTNIAESMKKD
;
A
#
# COMPACT_ATOMS: atom_id res chain seq x y z
N MET A 1 25.40 14.50 -47.91
CA MET A 1 25.16 15.88 -47.47
C MET A 1 23.77 15.94 -46.87
N LYS A 2 23.47 16.34 -45.64
CA LYS A 2 24.25 16.76 -44.46
C LYS A 2 23.53 16.12 -43.24
N LYS A 3 24.28 15.37 -42.43
CA LYS A 3 24.05 15.23 -41.00
C LYS A 3 24.35 16.61 -40.38
N SER A 4 23.42 17.19 -39.62
CA SER A 4 23.63 18.26 -38.62
C SER A 4 22.27 18.86 -38.24
N LEU A 5 21.58 18.27 -37.27
CA LEU A 5 20.44 18.91 -36.59
C LEU A 5 20.24 18.45 -35.14
N ILE A 6 20.85 17.31 -34.76
CA ILE A 6 20.83 16.80 -33.38
C ILE A 6 21.68 17.62 -32.39
N PRO A 7 22.84 18.25 -32.73
CA PRO A 7 23.61 18.99 -31.73
C PRO A 7 23.03 20.38 -31.39
N ILE A 8 22.15 20.94 -32.22
CA ILE A 8 21.54 22.26 -31.98
C ILE A 8 20.35 22.17 -31.00
N LEU A 9 19.64 21.03 -30.99
CA LEU A 9 18.54 20.81 -30.04
C LEU A 9 19.03 20.65 -28.59
N ILE A 10 20.22 20.05 -28.41
CA ILE A 10 20.82 19.86 -27.09
C ILE A 10 21.28 21.22 -26.52
N ILE A 11 21.81 22.12 -27.35
CA ILE A 11 22.26 23.46 -26.92
C ILE A 11 21.06 24.39 -26.58
N LEU A 12 19.93 24.26 -27.26
CA LEU A 12 18.71 25.02 -26.96
C LEU A 12 18.06 24.59 -25.63
N LEU A 13 18.15 23.31 -25.26
CA LEU A 13 17.69 22.80 -23.96
C LEU A 13 18.59 23.26 -22.79
N PHE A 14 19.87 23.52 -23.03
CA PHE A 14 20.79 24.06 -22.00
C PHE A 14 20.64 25.58 -21.78
N LEU A 15 20.11 26.33 -22.75
CA LEU A 15 19.99 27.80 -22.66
C LEU A 15 18.67 28.28 -22.04
N SER A 16 17.64 27.43 -21.93
CA SER A 16 16.41 27.75 -21.18
C SER A 16 16.55 27.60 -19.66
N ALA A 17 17.68 27.07 -19.18
CA ALA A 17 17.97 26.90 -17.75
C ALA A 17 18.72 28.12 -17.13
N CYS A 18 18.95 29.20 -17.88
CA CYS A 18 19.71 30.37 -17.43
C CYS A 18 19.11 31.69 -17.94
N ASN A 19 17.95 32.10 -17.43
CA ASN A 19 17.61 33.52 -17.20
C ASN A 19 16.19 33.68 -16.64
N ASN A 20 16.07 34.13 -15.39
CA ASN A 20 15.57 35.46 -15.03
C ASN A 20 14.98 35.46 -13.62
N ASP A 21 15.62 36.25 -12.76
CA ASP A 21 14.92 36.99 -11.73
C ASP A 21 13.82 37.84 -12.39
N ARG A 22 12.57 37.64 -11.94
CA ARG A 22 11.56 38.69 -11.79
C ARG A 22 10.42 38.19 -10.91
N VAL A 23 10.36 38.77 -9.72
CA VAL A 23 9.31 38.66 -8.70
C VAL A 23 7.97 39.20 -9.25
N VAL A 24 6.85 38.52 -8.95
CA VAL A 24 5.62 39.03 -8.29
C VAL A 24 4.52 37.92 -8.26
N SER A 25 4.08 37.59 -7.03
CA SER A 25 2.82 36.97 -6.50
C SER A 25 2.08 35.90 -7.34
N SER A 26 1.64 34.73 -6.84
CA SER A 26 0.85 34.44 -5.62
C SER A 26 0.58 32.92 -5.53
N ASP A 27 0.59 32.39 -4.31
CA ASP A 27 -0.09 31.19 -3.76
C ASP A 27 0.00 29.79 -4.40
N SER A 28 0.51 28.88 -3.55
CA SER A 28 0.27 27.44 -3.45
C SER A 28 0.54 26.56 -4.68
N GLN A 29 1.71 25.91 -4.72
CA GLN A 29 1.83 24.45 -4.66
C GLN A 29 3.30 24.00 -4.83
N PHE A 30 3.67 23.04 -3.98
CA PHE A 30 4.66 21.97 -4.15
C PHE A 30 5.88 22.22 -5.06
N ASN A 31 7.06 22.27 -4.45
CA ASN A 31 8.23 21.64 -5.05
C ASN A 31 9.30 21.25 -4.01
N ASP A 32 9.63 19.97 -4.10
CA ASP A 32 10.92 19.33 -3.94
C ASP A 32 12.12 20.29 -4.16
N SER A 33 12.91 20.52 -3.11
CA SER A 33 14.36 20.80 -3.14
C SER A 33 14.83 21.26 -1.76
N GLY A 34 15.61 20.41 -1.10
CA GLY A 34 16.18 20.69 0.22
C GLY A 34 17.62 20.22 0.37
N LYS A 35 18.45 20.29 -0.68
CA LYS A 35 19.91 20.33 -0.49
C LYS A 35 20.22 21.63 0.26
N ALA A 36 20.41 21.52 1.57
CA ALA A 36 20.75 22.66 2.41
C ALA A 36 22.04 23.31 1.89
N ALA A 37 21.91 24.58 1.51
CA ALA A 37 23.00 25.44 1.09
C ALA A 37 24.02 25.59 2.23
N ILE A 38 25.30 25.41 1.87
CA ILE A 38 26.45 25.80 2.69
C ILE A 38 26.42 27.33 2.81
N ASN A 39 26.03 27.85 3.96
CA ASN A 39 26.24 29.26 4.30
C ASN A 39 27.50 29.39 5.16
N GLN A 40 28.61 29.77 4.55
CA GLN A 40 29.73 30.37 5.24
C GLN A 40 29.52 31.88 5.38
N LYS A 41 29.64 32.35 6.63
CA LYS A 41 29.80 33.72 7.15
C LYS A 41 28.56 34.61 7.34
N SER A 42 28.23 34.83 8.62
CA SER A 42 28.42 36.15 9.23
C SER A 42 28.73 35.98 10.73
N GLU A 43 29.89 36.48 11.16
CA GLU A 43 30.20 36.75 12.56
C GLU A 43 29.19 37.78 13.07
N ASP A 44 28.37 37.41 14.06
CA ASP A 44 27.87 38.31 15.09
C ASP A 44 27.34 37.48 16.27
N ASN A 45 28.09 37.52 17.38
CA ASN A 45 27.75 37.07 18.73
C ASN A 45 27.23 35.62 18.91
N ALA A 46 27.88 34.63 18.28
CA ALA A 46 27.82 33.27 18.79
C ALA A 46 28.96 33.08 19.80
N ILE A 47 28.63 32.81 21.06
CA ILE A 47 29.55 32.11 21.97
C ILE A 47 29.95 30.85 21.20
N ASN A 48 31.21 30.75 20.80
CA ASN A 48 31.75 29.54 20.23
C ASN A 48 31.61 28.48 21.33
N PRO A 49 30.68 27.50 21.24
CA PRO A 49 30.61 26.49 22.27
C PRO A 49 31.89 25.69 22.10
N ASP A 50 32.83 25.84 23.04
CA ASP A 50 33.79 24.78 23.33
C ASP A 50 33.03 23.46 23.19
N VAL A 51 33.52 22.54 22.36
CA VAL A 51 32.87 21.28 22.04
C VAL A 51 32.53 20.59 23.38
N MET A 52 31.30 20.79 23.83
CA MET A 52 30.90 20.40 25.18
C MET A 52 30.76 18.89 25.13
N GLN A 53 31.70 18.19 25.77
CA GLN A 53 31.75 16.74 25.73
C GLN A 53 30.61 16.18 26.59
N ILE A 54 29.63 15.57 25.95
CA ILE A 54 28.55 14.85 26.63
C ILE A 54 29.20 13.67 27.37
N SER A 55 29.05 13.64 28.68
CA SER A 55 29.66 12.61 29.55
C SER A 55 28.63 11.72 30.24
N LYS A 56 27.35 12.10 30.19
CA LYS A 56 26.25 11.30 30.73
C LYS A 56 24.98 11.54 29.91
N ILE A 57 24.18 10.48 29.76
CA ILE A 57 22.82 10.54 29.22
C ILE A 57 21.87 10.02 30.28
N ARG A 58 20.74 10.71 30.49
CA ARG A 58 19.61 10.25 31.28
C ARG A 58 18.39 10.13 30.38
N ILE A 59 17.74 8.97 30.36
CA ILE A 59 16.55 8.69 29.57
C ILE A 59 15.41 8.39 30.53
N LYS A 60 14.30 9.10 30.38
CA LYS A 60 13.09 8.95 31.19
C LYS A 60 11.89 8.63 30.30
N SER A 61 11.16 7.57 30.64
CA SER A 61 9.86 7.29 30.06
C SER A 61 8.81 8.21 30.70
N LEU A 62 8.03 8.89 29.86
CA LEU A 62 6.98 9.81 30.32
C LEU A 62 5.66 9.08 30.63
N TYR A 63 5.54 7.81 30.22
CA TYR A 63 4.36 6.98 30.46
C TYR A 63 4.33 6.40 31.88
N ASP A 64 5.43 5.79 32.32
CA ASP A 64 5.54 5.06 33.60
C ASP A 64 6.57 5.66 34.57
N ALA A 65 7.19 6.77 34.19
CA ALA A 65 8.21 7.49 34.96
C ALA A 65 9.48 6.66 35.27
N CYS A 66 9.72 5.57 34.55
CA CYS A 66 10.99 4.82 34.60
C CYS A 66 12.15 5.68 34.09
N GLU A 67 13.32 5.54 34.69
CA GLU A 67 14.52 6.31 34.33
C GLU A 67 15.76 5.41 34.27
N ALA A 68 16.63 5.69 33.29
CA ALA A 68 17.92 5.05 33.13
C ALA A 68 19.02 6.10 32.92
N GLU A 69 20.19 5.89 33.54
CA GLU A 69 21.37 6.74 33.38
C GLU A 69 22.55 5.94 32.82
N TYR A 70 23.30 6.56 31.90
CA TYR A 70 24.46 5.95 31.27
C TYR A 70 25.65 6.91 31.28
N THR A 71 26.80 6.42 31.76
CA THR A 71 28.10 7.12 31.77
C THR A 71 29.17 6.40 30.96
N ASP A 72 28.81 5.29 30.30
CA ASP A 72 29.74 4.56 29.44
C ASP A 72 29.94 5.31 28.12
N ASN A 73 31.19 5.69 27.83
CA ASN A 73 31.52 6.50 26.66
C ASN A 73 31.17 5.81 25.33
N SER A 74 31.23 4.48 25.25
CA SER A 74 30.86 3.76 24.03
C SER A 74 29.36 3.85 23.78
N PHE A 75 28.56 3.72 24.83
CA PHE A 75 27.10 3.87 24.78
C PHE A 75 26.68 5.29 24.43
N ILE A 76 27.32 6.30 25.04
CA ILE A 76 27.07 7.71 24.76
C ILE A 76 27.42 8.05 23.31
N SER A 77 28.54 7.54 22.81
CA SER A 77 28.97 7.80 21.43
C SER A 77 27.98 7.24 20.41
N GLU A 78 27.48 6.01 20.62
CA GLU A 78 26.45 5.40 19.78
C GLU A 78 25.14 6.19 19.79
N PHE A 79 24.69 6.61 20.97
CA PHE A 79 23.51 7.44 21.10
C PHE A 79 23.68 8.79 20.40
N CYS A 80 24.82 9.46 20.55
CA CYS A 80 25.11 10.71 19.86
C CYS A 80 25.15 10.51 18.34
N ALA A 81 25.74 9.41 17.86
CA ALA A 81 25.79 9.08 16.44
C ALA A 81 24.41 8.83 15.83
N LEU A 82 23.48 8.22 16.60
CA LEU A 82 22.09 8.07 16.18
C LEU A 82 21.51 9.41 15.74
N PHE A 83 21.54 10.44 16.59
CA PHE A 83 20.94 11.75 16.26
C PHE A 83 21.78 12.55 15.25
N ALA A 84 23.10 12.45 15.32
CA ALA A 84 23.97 13.17 14.39
C ALA A 84 23.81 12.70 12.93
N GLY A 85 23.43 11.43 12.70
CA GLY A 85 23.20 10.89 11.37
C GLY A 85 21.81 11.15 10.78
N GLN A 86 20.80 11.53 11.58
CA GLN A 86 19.40 11.66 11.12
C GLN A 86 19.16 12.84 10.19
N THR A 87 18.28 12.71 9.21
CA THR A 87 17.77 13.88 8.47
C THR A 87 16.60 14.50 9.22
N PHE A 88 16.72 15.77 9.61
CA PHE A 88 15.70 16.48 10.39
C PHE A 88 14.92 17.46 9.52
N SER A 89 13.59 17.32 9.49
CA SER A 89 12.67 18.28 8.87
C SER A 89 11.94 19.06 9.95
N LYS A 90 12.08 20.39 9.97
CA LYS A 90 11.47 21.24 11.00
C LYS A 90 9.95 21.20 10.92
N ILE A 91 9.28 21.14 12.07
CA ILE A 91 7.82 21.18 12.20
C ILE A 91 7.38 22.28 13.18
N ASN A 92 6.11 22.70 13.08
CA ASN A 92 5.53 23.77 13.91
C ASN A 92 4.66 23.24 15.07
N SER A 93 4.55 21.92 15.24
CA SER A 93 3.76 21.30 16.29
C SER A 93 4.66 20.75 17.39
N GLU A 94 4.31 21.07 18.64
CA GLU A 94 4.84 20.42 19.83
C GLU A 94 3.88 19.29 20.21
N TRP A 95 4.45 18.15 20.59
CA TRP A 95 3.72 16.93 20.91
C TRP A 95 4.13 16.50 22.32
N ASP A 96 3.20 15.96 23.08
CA ASP A 96 3.51 15.28 24.34
C ASP A 96 4.43 14.10 24.04
N GLY A 97 5.59 14.03 24.70
CA GLY A 97 6.60 13.01 24.42
C GLY A 97 6.29 11.65 25.03
N ASP A 98 6.81 10.59 24.40
CA ASP A 98 6.94 9.25 25.01
C ASP A 98 8.15 9.20 25.94
N TYR A 99 9.25 9.86 25.54
CA TYR A 99 10.52 9.88 26.26
C TYR A 99 11.06 11.30 26.42
N GLN A 100 11.74 11.54 27.54
CA GLN A 100 12.58 12.70 27.78
C GLN A 100 14.03 12.24 27.93
N VAL A 101 14.95 12.87 27.22
CA VAL A 101 16.39 12.59 27.29
C VAL A 101 17.14 13.84 27.70
N GLU A 102 17.92 13.75 28.77
CA GLU A 102 18.84 14.80 29.20
C GLU A 102 20.27 14.41 28.81
N LEU A 103 20.96 15.33 28.15
CA LEU A 103 22.39 15.22 27.82
C LEU A 103 23.17 16.06 28.82
N LEU A 104 24.14 15.48 29.52
CA LEU A 104 24.87 16.15 30.59
C LEU A 104 26.37 16.22 30.30
N SER A 105 27.00 17.33 30.68
CA SER A 105 28.45 17.53 30.64
C SER A 105 29.16 16.93 31.87
N GLU A 106 30.50 16.92 31.85
CA GLU A 106 31.33 16.31 32.91
C GLU A 106 31.08 16.87 34.32
N ASP A 107 30.70 18.14 34.42
CA ASP A 107 30.34 18.82 35.67
C ASP A 107 28.91 18.52 36.15
N GLY A 108 28.14 17.75 35.38
CA GLY A 108 26.75 17.39 35.66
C GLY A 108 25.72 18.44 35.23
N THR A 109 26.13 19.47 34.48
CA THR A 109 25.20 20.45 33.91
C THR A 109 24.41 19.83 32.75
N ILE A 110 23.10 20.07 32.69
CA ILE A 110 22.27 19.66 31.54
C ILE A 110 22.62 20.58 30.36
N VAL A 111 23.13 19.98 29.29
CA VAL A 111 23.53 20.65 28.05
C VAL A 111 22.31 20.83 27.13
N ALA A 112 21.47 19.81 27.02
CA ALA A 112 20.19 19.88 26.31
C ALA A 112 19.22 18.81 26.81
N THR A 113 17.94 19.09 26.63
CA THR A 113 16.84 18.15 26.82
C THR A 113 16.17 17.89 25.48
N MET A 114 15.90 16.62 25.21
CA MET A 114 15.15 16.16 24.05
C MET A 114 13.83 15.53 24.49
N THR A 115 12.73 15.93 23.88
CA THR A 115 11.42 15.26 24.02
C THR A 115 11.11 14.49 22.74
N ILE A 116 10.77 13.21 22.85
CA ILE A 116 10.70 12.28 21.71
C ILE A 116 9.36 11.54 21.71
N ILE A 117 8.68 11.52 20.57
CA ILE A 117 7.44 10.76 20.32
C ILE A 117 7.41 10.27 18.88
N GLY A 118 7.23 8.97 18.66
CA GLY A 118 7.30 8.38 17.33
C GLY A 118 8.56 8.80 16.56
N SER A 119 8.37 9.54 15.46
CA SER A 119 9.46 10.10 14.64
C SER A 119 9.83 11.55 14.97
N VAL A 120 9.17 12.18 15.93
CA VAL A 120 9.36 13.59 16.30
C VAL A 120 10.36 13.72 17.45
N VAL A 121 11.28 14.66 17.32
CA VAL A 121 12.27 15.04 18.34
C VAL A 121 12.22 16.55 18.54
N THR A 122 12.04 16.99 19.77
CA THR A 122 12.06 18.41 20.15
C THR A 122 13.28 18.69 21.01
N PHE A 123 14.15 19.59 20.53
CA PHE A 123 15.33 20.07 21.24
C PHE A 123 15.00 21.37 21.97
N ASP A 124 15.26 21.44 23.28
CA ASP A 124 14.99 22.61 24.11
C ASP A 124 16.02 23.75 23.95
N ASN A 125 17.20 23.43 23.44
CA ASN A 125 18.34 24.32 23.23
C ASN A 125 19.05 24.02 21.91
N ASP A 126 19.83 24.99 21.43
CA ASP A 126 20.79 24.77 20.34
C ASP A 126 21.89 23.82 20.85
N ILE A 127 22.22 22.78 20.10
CA ILE A 127 23.20 21.77 20.50
C ILE A 127 24.09 21.35 19.33
N THR A 128 25.34 21.00 19.63
CA THR A 128 26.26 20.34 18.69
C THR A 128 26.47 18.89 19.14
N ILE A 129 26.09 17.92 18.31
CA ILE A 129 26.28 16.48 18.55
C ILE A 129 27.15 15.92 17.42
N ASN A 130 28.30 15.31 17.75
CA ASN A 130 29.28 14.79 16.78
C ASN A 130 29.54 15.78 15.62
N GLU A 131 29.93 17.01 15.96
CA GLU A 131 30.23 18.11 15.02
C GLU A 131 29.02 18.65 14.23
N ARG A 132 27.84 18.06 14.39
CA ARG A 132 26.60 18.55 13.77
C ARG A 132 25.86 19.50 14.69
N PHE A 133 25.69 20.74 14.23
CA PHE A 133 24.87 21.74 14.90
C PHE A 133 23.38 21.53 14.58
N ILE A 134 22.56 21.48 15.63
CA ILE A 134 21.09 21.34 15.58
C ILE A 134 20.51 22.52 16.36
N LYS A 135 19.65 23.31 15.70
CA LYS A 135 18.96 24.42 16.36
C LYS A 135 17.83 23.91 17.26
N LYS A 136 17.53 24.66 18.31
CA LYS A 136 16.32 24.51 19.12
C LYS A 136 15.07 24.43 18.24
N GLY A 137 14.16 23.53 18.59
CA GLY A 137 12.86 23.36 17.94
C GLY A 137 12.45 21.90 17.78
N SER A 138 11.30 21.69 17.15
CA SER A 138 10.73 20.37 16.86
C SER A 138 11.02 19.94 15.43
N TYR A 139 11.38 18.68 15.27
CA TYR A 139 11.78 18.09 13.99
C TYR A 139 11.20 16.69 13.81
N ASN A 140 10.93 16.31 12.56
CA ASN A 140 10.67 14.93 12.16
C ASN A 140 11.96 14.30 11.61
N ALA A 141 12.31 13.11 12.11
CA ALA A 141 13.53 12.37 11.78
C ALA A 141 13.33 11.29 10.68
N ASN A 142 12.17 11.22 10.02
CA ASN A 142 11.82 10.22 8.99
C ASN A 142 11.91 8.74 9.41
N GLN A 143 12.27 8.46 10.67
CA GLN A 143 12.31 7.14 11.31
C GLN A 143 11.64 7.22 12.68
N TRP A 144 11.09 6.11 13.17
CA TRP A 144 10.51 6.00 14.52
C TRP A 144 11.61 5.99 15.59
N ILE A 145 12.14 7.16 15.93
CA ILE A 145 13.23 7.35 16.91
C ILE A 145 12.83 6.88 18.32
N SER A 146 11.55 6.96 18.68
CA SER A 146 11.04 6.45 19.96
C SER A 146 11.39 4.97 20.19
N ASP A 147 11.33 4.14 19.14
CA ASP A 147 11.67 2.71 19.22
C ASP A 147 13.15 2.51 19.60
N TYR A 148 14.03 3.31 19.01
CA TYR A 148 15.46 3.30 19.32
C TYR A 148 15.68 3.73 20.77
N VAL A 149 15.12 4.87 21.18
CA VAL A 149 15.32 5.41 22.54
C VAL A 149 14.81 4.47 23.61
N ARG A 150 13.68 3.79 23.37
CA ARG A 150 13.19 2.70 24.23
C ARG A 150 14.27 1.64 24.45
N LYS A 151 14.96 1.20 23.39
CA LYS A 151 16.03 0.18 23.50
C LYS A 151 17.29 0.72 24.16
N TYR A 152 17.64 1.99 23.94
CA TYR A 152 18.69 2.64 24.72
C TYR A 152 18.34 2.71 26.21
N MET A 153 17.09 2.97 26.58
CA MET A 153 16.63 2.93 27.99
C MET A 153 16.71 1.52 28.60
N GLU A 154 16.63 0.46 27.79
CA GLU A 154 16.86 -0.93 28.20
C GLU A 154 18.36 -1.30 28.27
N GLY A 155 19.27 -0.35 27.99
CA GLY A 155 20.72 -0.55 27.97
C GLY A 155 21.24 -1.26 26.72
N MET A 156 20.51 -1.17 25.62
CA MET A 156 20.84 -1.81 24.34
C MET A 156 21.11 -0.77 23.25
N VAL A 157 22.18 -0.97 22.48
CA VAL A 157 22.46 -0.20 21.28
C VAL A 157 21.85 -0.90 20.08
N VAL A 158 20.97 -0.20 19.36
CA VAL A 158 20.33 -0.71 18.13
C VAL A 158 20.90 0.02 16.91
N ASP A 159 21.29 -0.78 15.93
CA ASP A 159 21.96 -0.40 14.68
C ASP A 159 23.29 0.34 14.98
N PRO A 160 24.28 -0.35 15.59
CA PRO A 160 25.53 0.28 16.05
C PRO A 160 26.36 0.85 14.89
N VAL A 161 26.92 2.04 15.09
CA VAL A 161 27.82 2.72 14.14
C VAL A 161 29.28 2.36 14.43
N TYR A 162 29.64 2.14 15.70
CA TYR A 162 31.02 1.95 16.17
C TYR A 162 31.29 0.50 16.57
N ILE A 163 31.09 -0.44 15.64
CA ILE A 163 31.40 -1.85 15.85
C ILE A 163 32.92 -2.06 15.95
N GLN A 164 33.37 -2.73 17.02
CA GLN A 164 34.78 -3.07 17.20
C GLN A 164 35.12 -4.47 16.68
N TYR A 165 36.10 -4.55 15.78
CA TYR A 165 36.52 -5.81 15.16
C TYR A 165 37.59 -6.57 15.97
N PRO A 166 37.65 -7.92 15.89
CA PRO A 166 36.71 -8.80 15.18
C PRO A 166 35.33 -8.80 15.85
N ALA A 167 34.29 -8.91 15.02
CA ALA A 167 32.89 -8.92 15.44
C ALA A 167 32.13 -9.99 14.68
N VAL A 168 31.08 -10.52 15.30
CA VAL A 168 30.17 -11.49 14.68
C VAL A 168 28.72 -11.02 14.81
N ILE A 169 27.88 -11.43 13.87
CA ILE A 169 26.43 -11.23 13.93
C ILE A 169 25.75 -12.58 14.09
N SER A 170 24.86 -12.69 15.08
CA SER A 170 24.10 -13.90 15.38
C SER A 170 22.70 -13.82 14.78
N ILE A 171 22.30 -14.87 14.07
CA ILE A 171 21.01 -14.95 13.38
C ILE A 171 20.04 -15.81 14.19
N PRO A 172 18.87 -15.29 14.58
CA PRO A 172 17.88 -16.05 15.32
C PRO A 172 17.13 -17.06 14.44
N ASP A 173 16.61 -18.09 15.08
CA ASP A 173 15.77 -19.12 14.47
C ASP A 173 14.28 -18.81 14.64
N ASN A 174 13.84 -17.80 13.89
CA ASN A 174 12.45 -17.36 13.84
C ASN A 174 12.07 -16.81 12.46
N ILE A 175 12.62 -17.42 11.40
CA ILE A 175 12.29 -17.09 10.01
C ILE A 175 10.84 -17.51 9.73
N ASN A 176 10.05 -16.57 9.21
CA ASN A 176 8.63 -16.76 8.88
C ASN A 176 8.42 -16.99 7.39
N TYR A 177 9.14 -16.22 6.57
CA TYR A 177 8.96 -16.21 5.13
C TYR A 177 10.27 -15.95 4.42
N GLN A 178 10.37 -16.48 3.20
CA GLN A 178 11.50 -16.26 2.35
C GLN A 178 11.11 -16.26 0.86
N ASP A 179 11.84 -15.47 0.08
CA ASP A 179 11.76 -15.47 -1.37
C ASP A 179 13.15 -15.24 -1.96
N ILE A 180 13.32 -15.44 -3.27
CA ILE A 180 14.61 -15.15 -3.92
C ILE A 180 14.43 -14.23 -5.13
N VAL A 181 15.49 -13.50 -5.46
CA VAL A 181 15.58 -12.61 -6.63
C VAL A 181 16.86 -12.97 -7.39
N ASP A 182 16.75 -13.21 -8.70
CA ASP A 182 17.90 -13.50 -9.57
C ASP A 182 18.06 -12.40 -10.62
N LYS A 183 18.95 -11.44 -10.34
CA LYS A 183 19.40 -10.39 -11.26
C LYS A 183 18.25 -9.57 -11.86
N GLY A 184 17.42 -9.02 -10.98
CA GLY A 184 16.25 -8.21 -11.36
C GLY A 184 15.06 -9.02 -11.87
N SER A 185 15.19 -10.34 -12.03
CA SER A 185 14.06 -11.20 -12.33
C SER A 185 13.35 -11.63 -11.06
N SER A 186 12.09 -11.24 -10.92
CA SER A 186 11.14 -11.80 -9.94
C SER A 186 10.47 -13.08 -10.44
N LYS A 187 10.72 -13.50 -11.70
CA LYS A 187 10.30 -14.80 -12.23
C LYS A 187 11.20 -15.88 -11.65
N VAL A 188 10.88 -16.28 -10.43
CA VAL A 188 11.59 -17.31 -9.70
C VAL A 188 10.60 -18.41 -9.33
N ASN A 189 11.03 -19.65 -9.52
CA ASN A 189 10.27 -20.81 -9.14
C ASN A 189 10.52 -21.19 -7.68
N THR A 190 9.96 -20.39 -6.77
CA THR A 190 10.12 -20.60 -5.33
C THR A 190 9.65 -22.00 -4.92
N TYR A 191 8.57 -22.53 -5.50
CA TYR A 191 8.05 -23.88 -5.18
C TYR A 191 9.06 -25.01 -5.42
N GLU A 192 9.89 -24.94 -6.47
CA GLU A 192 10.90 -25.98 -6.74
C GLU A 192 12.21 -25.75 -5.98
N THR A 193 12.54 -24.51 -5.62
CA THR A 193 13.75 -24.21 -4.86
C THR A 193 13.52 -24.16 -3.35
N ILE A 194 12.28 -24.20 -2.88
CA ILE A 194 11.96 -23.91 -1.48
C ILE A 194 12.63 -24.87 -0.50
N GLU A 195 12.66 -26.16 -0.80
CA GLU A 195 13.30 -27.16 0.07
C GLU A 195 14.79 -26.84 0.23
N GLN A 196 15.46 -26.40 -0.84
CA GLN A 196 16.88 -26.01 -0.81
C GLN A 196 17.09 -24.68 -0.08
N ILE A 197 16.14 -23.75 -0.21
CA ILE A 197 16.19 -22.49 0.54
C ILE A 197 16.01 -22.77 2.03
N TYR A 198 15.00 -23.55 2.43
CA TYR A 198 14.84 -23.98 3.83
C TYR A 198 16.07 -24.73 4.32
N GLU A 199 16.59 -25.67 3.54
CA GLU A 199 17.76 -26.44 3.95
C GLU A 199 18.97 -25.52 4.17
N LEU A 200 19.23 -24.56 3.27
CA LEU A 200 20.27 -23.55 3.47
C LEU A 200 20.01 -22.72 4.72
N LEU A 201 18.79 -22.20 4.88
CA LEU A 201 18.46 -21.30 5.97
C LEU A 201 18.53 -22.02 7.32
N ASP A 202 17.93 -23.18 7.46
CA ASP A 202 17.87 -23.92 8.72
C ASP A 202 19.23 -24.52 9.11
N SER A 203 20.00 -25.05 8.14
CA SER A 203 21.26 -25.72 8.44
C SER A 203 22.45 -24.79 8.56
N SER A 204 22.43 -23.68 7.81
CA SER A 204 23.64 -22.88 7.56
C SER A 204 23.45 -21.38 7.82
N PHE A 205 22.24 -20.89 8.12
CA PHE A 205 21.98 -19.46 8.34
C PHE A 205 21.37 -19.16 9.71
N ALA A 206 20.20 -19.70 10.02
CA ALA A 206 19.54 -19.59 11.32
C ALA A 206 20.37 -20.26 12.42
N ASN A 207 20.32 -19.71 13.64
CA ASN A 207 21.12 -20.14 14.79
C ASN A 207 22.64 -20.18 14.54
N ASN A 208 23.14 -19.48 13.51
CA ASN A 208 24.55 -19.39 13.20
C ASN A 208 25.08 -17.97 13.41
N GLU A 209 26.40 -17.89 13.55
CA GLU A 209 27.14 -16.63 13.68
C GLU A 209 27.99 -16.41 12.43
N PHE A 210 27.99 -15.17 11.95
CA PHE A 210 28.78 -14.78 10.78
C PHE A 210 29.79 -13.72 11.16
N SER A 211 31.03 -13.88 10.69
CA SER A 211 32.07 -12.86 10.87
C SER A 211 31.71 -11.61 10.09
N ILE A 212 31.67 -10.47 10.78
CA ILE A 212 31.44 -9.17 10.15
C ILE A 212 32.78 -8.67 9.62
N LEU A 213 32.88 -8.51 8.31
CA LEU A 213 34.05 -7.94 7.63
C LEU A 213 33.96 -6.41 7.59
N ASN A 214 32.75 -5.89 7.40
CA ASN A 214 32.46 -4.46 7.36
C ASN A 214 30.99 -4.24 7.73
N ALA A 215 30.67 -3.07 8.26
CA ALA A 215 29.30 -2.68 8.60
C ALA A 215 29.10 -1.19 8.33
N ARG A 216 27.91 -0.85 7.86
CA ARG A 216 27.48 0.53 7.60
C ARG A 216 26.06 0.70 8.11
N ARG A 217 25.83 1.76 8.88
CA ARG A 217 24.49 2.26 9.19
C ARG A 217 23.96 3.13 8.06
N LEU A 218 22.68 2.96 7.74
CA LEU A 218 21.88 3.82 6.87
C LEU A 218 20.88 4.56 7.76
N PHE A 219 20.85 5.90 7.67
CA PHE A 219 20.02 6.73 8.55
C PHE A 219 18.70 7.15 7.90
N ASP A 220 18.54 6.89 6.60
CA ASP A 220 17.33 7.21 5.84
C ASP A 220 16.72 5.93 5.25
N ASN A 221 15.41 5.78 5.40
CA ASN A 221 14.68 4.64 4.85
C ASN A 221 14.78 4.57 3.31
N GLU A 222 14.90 5.73 2.65
CA GLU A 222 15.09 5.77 1.19
C GLU A 222 16.49 5.28 0.78
N GLU A 223 17.51 5.49 1.61
CA GLU A 223 18.85 4.91 1.37
C GLU A 223 18.84 3.38 1.49
N VAL A 224 18.09 2.85 2.47
CA VAL A 224 17.92 1.40 2.67
C VAL A 224 17.23 0.80 1.46
N LYS A 225 16.09 1.36 1.03
CA LYS A 225 15.37 0.91 -0.17
C LYS A 225 16.27 0.97 -1.41
N ALA A 226 17.01 2.05 -1.61
CA ALA A 226 17.90 2.20 -2.76
C ALA A 226 19.02 1.14 -2.77
N GLU A 227 19.61 0.81 -1.61
CA GLU A 227 20.61 -0.26 -1.53
C GLU A 227 19.97 -1.64 -1.80
N GLU A 228 18.78 -1.90 -1.25
CA GLU A 228 18.03 -3.14 -1.53
C GLU A 228 17.69 -3.29 -3.01
N GLU A 229 17.11 -2.27 -3.63
CA GLU A 229 16.74 -2.28 -5.05
C GLU A 229 17.96 -2.51 -5.94
N LYS A 230 19.09 -1.88 -5.59
CA LYS A 230 20.35 -2.08 -6.31
C LYS A 230 20.81 -3.54 -6.23
N VAL A 231 20.85 -4.14 -5.04
CA VAL A 231 21.30 -5.54 -4.93
C VAL A 231 20.30 -6.51 -5.57
N LYS A 232 18.99 -6.24 -5.49
CA LYS A 232 17.93 -7.03 -6.14
C LYS A 232 18.03 -6.95 -7.67
N ALA A 233 18.36 -5.79 -8.22
CA ALA A 233 18.49 -5.57 -9.66
C ALA A 233 19.72 -6.30 -10.25
N ASP A 234 20.87 -6.22 -9.57
CA ASP A 234 22.14 -6.68 -10.15
C ASP A 234 22.60 -8.06 -9.63
N GLY A 235 22.07 -8.48 -8.47
CA GLY A 235 22.59 -9.59 -7.68
C GLY A 235 21.68 -10.82 -7.59
N ARG A 236 22.17 -11.82 -6.87
CA ARG A 236 21.40 -12.98 -6.41
C ARG A 236 21.09 -12.78 -4.94
N CYS A 237 19.80 -12.76 -4.59
CA CYS A 237 19.35 -12.38 -3.26
C CYS A 237 18.35 -13.40 -2.71
N ILE A 238 18.40 -13.61 -1.40
CA ILE A 238 17.35 -14.25 -0.62
C ILE A 238 16.76 -13.17 0.28
N LEU A 239 15.45 -12.95 0.18
CA LEU A 239 14.67 -12.11 1.07
C LEU A 239 14.20 -13.00 2.21
N ILE A 240 14.37 -12.53 3.45
CA ILE A 240 14.07 -13.28 4.66
C ILE A 240 13.25 -12.36 5.56
N GLU A 241 12.05 -12.79 5.93
CA GLU A 241 11.19 -12.10 6.89
C GLU A 241 11.09 -12.95 8.16
N PHE A 242 11.26 -12.29 9.31
CA PHE A 242 11.18 -12.93 10.61
C PHE A 242 9.78 -12.81 11.21
N ASN A 243 9.43 -13.69 12.16
CA ASN A 243 8.11 -13.78 12.78
C ASN A 243 7.62 -12.49 13.47
N THR A 244 8.53 -11.58 13.81
CA THR A 244 8.18 -10.35 14.53
C THR A 244 8.88 -9.13 13.93
N SER A 245 8.17 -8.01 13.87
CA SER A 245 8.74 -6.70 13.52
C SER A 245 9.75 -6.17 14.54
N GLU A 246 9.80 -6.79 15.72
CA GLU A 246 10.74 -6.54 16.81
C GLU A 246 11.86 -7.60 16.85
N THR A 247 12.22 -8.16 15.70
CA THR A 247 13.38 -9.07 15.60
C THR A 247 14.68 -8.27 15.59
N TYR A 248 15.64 -8.71 16.41
CA TYR A 248 16.95 -8.09 16.58
C TYR A 248 18.05 -9.14 16.41
N LEU A 249 19.02 -8.86 15.52
CA LEU A 249 20.21 -9.69 15.34
C LEU A 249 21.27 -9.23 16.33
N GLU A 250 21.80 -10.13 17.16
CA GLU A 250 22.83 -9.76 18.13
C GLU A 250 24.17 -9.51 17.42
N VAL A 251 24.81 -8.38 17.73
CA VAL A 251 26.14 -8.04 17.23
C VAL A 251 27.13 -8.20 18.39
N ILE A 252 27.92 -9.27 18.35
CA ILE A 252 28.92 -9.57 19.36
C ILE A 252 30.24 -8.94 18.90
N SER A 253 30.66 -7.91 19.61
CA SER A 253 31.91 -7.18 19.35
C SER A 253 32.72 -7.06 20.63
N LYS A 254 33.91 -6.46 20.55
CA LYS A 254 34.72 -6.18 21.75
C LYS A 254 34.18 -5.03 22.62
N ASN A 255 33.11 -4.35 22.18
CA ASN A 255 32.50 -3.31 22.99
C ASN A 255 31.89 -3.88 24.27
N SER A 256 31.81 -3.05 25.31
CA SER A 256 31.18 -3.38 26.60
C SER A 256 29.65 -3.34 26.54
N ASN A 257 29.07 -2.66 25.56
CA ASN A 257 27.63 -2.50 25.40
C ASN A 257 27.00 -3.69 24.65
N ARG A 258 25.73 -3.96 24.95
CA ARG A 258 24.94 -4.95 24.19
C ARG A 258 24.49 -4.32 22.88
N GLN A 259 24.89 -4.90 21.76
CA GLN A 259 24.64 -4.34 20.43
C GLN A 259 23.74 -5.25 19.60
N PHE A 260 22.81 -4.65 18.87
CA PHE A 260 21.84 -5.36 18.04
C PHE A 260 21.57 -4.62 16.73
N ALA A 261 21.14 -5.34 15.70
CA ALA A 261 20.62 -4.76 14.47
C ALA A 261 19.12 -5.07 14.34
N LYS A 262 18.28 -4.05 14.09
CA LYS A 262 16.83 -4.28 13.86
C LYS A 262 16.64 -4.93 12.49
N ALA A 263 15.90 -6.03 12.45
CA ALA A 263 15.83 -6.91 11.29
C ALA A 263 14.47 -7.61 11.19
N HIS A 264 13.42 -6.86 10.83
CA HIS A 264 12.14 -7.49 10.49
C HIS A 264 12.23 -8.24 9.15
N ILE A 265 12.84 -7.57 8.17
CA ILE A 265 13.12 -8.11 6.84
C ILE A 265 14.61 -7.94 6.60
N VAL A 266 15.22 -8.97 6.04
CA VAL A 266 16.63 -9.00 5.68
C VAL A 266 16.78 -9.40 4.22
N THR A 267 17.58 -8.63 3.49
CA THR A 267 18.05 -9.01 2.16
C THR A 267 19.46 -9.59 2.28
N LEU A 268 19.60 -10.90 2.09
CA LEU A 268 20.87 -11.58 1.97
C LEU A 268 21.29 -11.65 0.50
N ALA A 269 22.31 -10.92 0.10
CA ALA A 269 22.76 -10.82 -1.29
C ALA A 269 24.21 -11.27 -1.47
N ALA A 270 24.47 -12.09 -2.50
CA ALA A 270 25.84 -12.44 -2.86
C ALA A 270 26.63 -11.21 -3.30
N ASN A 271 27.85 -11.04 -2.79
CA ASN A 271 28.74 -9.97 -3.23
C ASN A 271 29.40 -10.35 -4.56
N THR A 272 29.04 -9.66 -5.63
CA THR A 272 29.57 -9.95 -6.98
C THR A 272 31.07 -9.75 -7.10
N ASP A 273 31.62 -8.84 -6.29
CA ASP A 273 33.02 -8.42 -6.40
C ASP A 273 33.95 -9.25 -5.50
N LYS A 274 33.39 -9.99 -4.54
CA LYS A 274 34.13 -10.78 -3.55
C LYS A 274 33.40 -12.11 -3.28
N PRO A 275 33.69 -13.16 -4.07
CA PRO A 275 33.14 -14.50 -3.85
C PRO A 275 33.42 -14.99 -2.43
N GLY A 276 32.46 -15.67 -1.81
CA GLY A 276 32.57 -16.09 -0.40
C GLY A 276 32.01 -15.09 0.61
N THR A 277 31.66 -13.88 0.16
CA THR A 277 31.10 -12.83 1.02
C THR A 277 29.70 -12.43 0.58
N TYR A 278 28.90 -12.01 1.55
CA TYR A 278 27.51 -11.63 1.35
C TYR A 278 27.23 -10.28 1.99
N LYS A 279 26.31 -9.53 1.38
CA LYS A 279 25.69 -8.37 2.00
C LYS A 279 24.46 -8.83 2.75
N LEU A 280 24.39 -8.53 4.03
CA LEU A 280 23.21 -8.68 4.87
C LEU A 280 22.63 -7.29 5.13
N ILE A 281 21.54 -6.95 4.45
CA ILE A 281 20.86 -5.66 4.56
C ILE A 281 19.67 -5.83 5.50
N THR A 282 19.65 -5.10 6.61
CA THR A 282 18.55 -5.05 7.57
C THR A 282 17.77 -3.73 7.44
N ASN A 283 16.87 -3.42 8.39
CA ASN A 283 16.10 -2.19 8.39
C ASN A 283 16.93 -0.91 8.26
N SER A 284 18.14 -0.86 8.83
CA SER A 284 18.98 0.34 8.87
C SER A 284 20.48 0.02 8.82
N MET A 285 20.86 -1.23 8.57
CA MET A 285 22.27 -1.66 8.54
C MET A 285 22.59 -2.46 7.29
N VAL A 286 23.81 -2.33 6.81
CA VAL A 286 24.40 -3.19 5.77
C VAL A 286 25.65 -3.82 6.36
N PHE A 287 25.64 -5.13 6.54
CA PHE A 287 26.81 -5.91 6.94
C PHE A 287 27.40 -6.61 5.73
N GLU A 288 28.73 -6.62 5.62
CA GLU A 288 29.46 -7.55 4.77
C GLU A 288 29.91 -8.71 5.65
N ILE A 289 29.39 -9.90 5.36
CA ILE A 289 29.63 -11.12 6.14
C ILE A 289 30.41 -12.15 5.31
N GLU A 290 31.26 -12.93 5.98
CA GLU A 290 31.95 -14.07 5.39
C GLU A 290 31.16 -15.34 5.66
N ALA A 291 30.97 -16.17 4.63
CA ALA A 291 30.33 -17.47 4.76
C ALA A 291 31.31 -18.58 4.40
N ASP A 292 31.13 -19.75 5.00
CA ASP A 292 31.98 -20.89 4.72
C ASP A 292 31.68 -21.53 3.36
N ARG A 293 32.50 -22.51 2.98
CA ARG A 293 32.38 -23.18 1.68
C ARG A 293 31.04 -23.89 1.50
N GLU A 294 30.49 -24.49 2.56
CA GLU A 294 29.25 -25.25 2.47
C GLU A 294 28.06 -24.32 2.22
N PHE A 295 28.00 -23.19 2.93
CA PHE A 295 27.02 -22.14 2.69
C PHE A 295 27.08 -21.63 1.25
N ASN A 296 28.29 -21.36 0.74
CA ASN A 296 28.49 -20.87 -0.62
C ASN A 296 27.98 -21.86 -1.67
N GLU A 297 28.31 -23.15 -1.52
CA GLU A 297 27.85 -24.20 -2.44
C GLU A 297 26.32 -24.33 -2.42
N ARG A 298 25.70 -24.38 -1.23
CA ARG A 298 24.23 -24.46 -1.08
C ARG A 298 23.52 -23.23 -1.64
N PHE A 299 24.05 -22.03 -1.40
CA PHE A 299 23.51 -20.79 -1.94
C PHE A 299 23.57 -20.78 -3.47
N ASP A 300 24.71 -21.14 -4.08
CA ASP A 300 24.85 -21.19 -5.52
C ASP A 300 23.92 -22.22 -6.18
N ASP A 301 23.65 -23.33 -5.50
CA ASP A 301 22.78 -24.41 -5.97
C ASP A 301 21.33 -23.97 -6.15
N ILE A 302 20.79 -23.18 -5.21
CA ILE A 302 19.44 -22.61 -5.29
C ILE A 302 19.26 -21.85 -6.63
N PHE A 303 20.19 -20.94 -6.95
CA PHE A 303 20.08 -20.12 -8.16
C PHE A 303 20.41 -20.89 -9.44
N ARG A 304 21.31 -21.89 -9.36
CA ARG A 304 21.59 -22.79 -10.49
C ARG A 304 20.35 -23.59 -10.87
N ASN A 305 19.61 -24.08 -9.88
CA ASN A 305 18.37 -24.82 -10.10
C ASN A 305 17.26 -23.89 -10.59
N ASN A 306 17.12 -22.68 -10.02
CA ASN A 306 16.14 -21.70 -10.50
C ASN A 306 16.25 -21.41 -12.01
N ARG A 307 17.47 -21.30 -12.55
CA ARG A 307 17.71 -21.03 -14.00
C ARG A 307 17.15 -22.10 -14.94
N ILE A 308 16.95 -23.32 -14.44
CA ILE A 308 16.49 -24.45 -15.24
C ILE A 308 14.95 -24.45 -15.37
N ILE A 309 14.25 -23.58 -14.63
CA ILE A 309 12.92 -23.90 -14.11
C ILE A 309 11.83 -22.82 -14.40
N SER A 310 12.10 -21.76 -15.17
CA SER A 310 11.00 -20.95 -15.75
C SER A 310 10.23 -21.81 -16.74
N LYS A 311 9.07 -22.34 -16.32
CA LYS A 311 8.25 -23.26 -17.12
C LYS A 311 7.10 -22.50 -17.76
N ASN A 312 6.90 -22.70 -19.06
CA ASN A 312 5.66 -22.32 -19.71
C ASN A 312 4.58 -23.30 -19.23
N LEU A 313 3.83 -22.90 -18.20
CA LEU A 313 2.81 -23.76 -17.61
C LEU A 313 1.68 -24.03 -18.60
N THR A 314 1.32 -25.30 -18.72
CA THR A 314 0.15 -25.73 -19.47
C THR A 314 -1.06 -25.89 -18.54
N PRO A 315 -2.29 -25.94 -19.08
CA PRO A 315 -3.47 -26.27 -18.27
C PRO A 315 -3.33 -27.59 -17.49
N ASP A 316 -2.68 -28.60 -18.08
CA ASP A 316 -2.47 -29.89 -17.43
C ASP A 316 -1.43 -29.82 -16.30
N ASP A 317 -0.38 -29.00 -16.44
CA ASP A 317 0.60 -28.77 -15.38
C ASP A 317 -0.05 -28.11 -14.16
N ILE A 318 -0.88 -27.08 -14.39
CA ILE A 318 -1.62 -26.37 -13.33
C ILE A 318 -2.61 -27.32 -12.64
N LYS A 319 -3.30 -28.16 -13.41
CA LYS A 319 -4.21 -29.17 -12.85
C LYS A 319 -3.47 -30.19 -12.00
N LYS A 320 -2.31 -30.67 -12.46
CA LYS A 320 -1.47 -31.58 -11.68
C LYS A 320 -1.05 -30.94 -10.36
N LEU A 321 -0.58 -29.69 -10.38
CA LEU A 321 -0.23 -28.95 -9.16
C LEU A 321 -1.41 -28.82 -8.19
N TYR A 322 -2.60 -28.49 -8.71
CA TYR A 322 -3.83 -28.46 -7.90
C TYR A 322 -4.13 -29.82 -7.27
N GLU A 323 -4.07 -30.92 -8.04
CA GLU A 323 -4.36 -32.27 -7.56
C GLU A 323 -3.37 -32.75 -6.50
N GLU A 324 -2.08 -32.45 -6.67
CA GLU A 324 -1.01 -32.79 -5.72
C GLU A 324 -1.11 -32.00 -4.40
N ASN A 325 -1.69 -30.79 -4.44
CA ASN A 325 -1.78 -29.89 -3.28
C ASN A 325 -3.19 -29.78 -2.68
N LYS A 326 -4.20 -30.48 -3.23
CA LYS A 326 -5.60 -30.38 -2.82
C LYS A 326 -5.84 -30.71 -1.34
N THR A 327 -5.02 -31.57 -0.75
CA THR A 327 -5.19 -32.12 0.60
C THR A 327 -4.10 -31.70 1.59
N LEU A 328 -3.12 -30.93 1.14
CA LEU A 328 -1.92 -30.59 1.92
C LEU A 328 -1.88 -29.08 2.11
N TYR A 329 -2.27 -28.63 3.30
CA TYR A 329 -1.80 -27.37 3.84
C TYR A 329 -0.60 -27.71 4.71
N GLU A 330 0.58 -27.86 4.09
CA GLU A 330 1.83 -27.91 4.84
C GLU A 330 2.17 -26.47 5.23
N GLU A 331 2.26 -26.17 6.52
CA GLU A 331 2.52 -24.82 7.06
C GLU A 331 3.80 -24.19 6.48
N ASN A 332 4.68 -25.00 5.89
CA ASN A 332 5.98 -24.59 5.34
C ASN A 332 6.12 -24.81 3.81
N LYS A 333 5.04 -25.07 3.05
CA LYS A 333 5.12 -25.06 1.57
C LYS A 333 4.49 -23.79 1.00
N PRO A 334 5.23 -23.04 0.14
CA PRO A 334 4.70 -21.93 -0.63
C PRO A 334 3.46 -22.37 -1.39
N SER A 335 2.45 -21.50 -1.46
CA SER A 335 1.24 -21.82 -2.19
C SER A 335 1.57 -22.14 -3.64
N TYR A 336 1.15 -23.31 -4.13
CA TYR A 336 1.29 -23.64 -5.56
C TYR A 336 0.64 -22.57 -6.47
N MET A 337 -0.32 -21.80 -5.95
CA MET A 337 -0.90 -20.66 -6.66
C MET A 337 0.10 -19.53 -6.89
N GLU A 338 1.02 -19.30 -5.95
CA GLU A 338 2.10 -18.34 -6.12
C GLU A 338 3.01 -18.75 -7.29
N TYR A 339 3.36 -20.04 -7.34
CA TYR A 339 4.10 -20.62 -8.45
C TYR A 339 3.39 -20.44 -9.79
N VAL A 340 2.08 -20.70 -9.84
CA VAL A 340 1.28 -20.52 -11.06
C VAL A 340 1.29 -19.06 -11.49
N CYS A 341 1.03 -18.13 -10.56
CA CYS A 341 0.98 -16.70 -10.86
C CYS A 341 2.34 -16.16 -11.34
N LYS A 342 3.44 -16.52 -10.66
CA LYS A 342 4.81 -16.11 -11.02
C LYS A 342 5.22 -16.63 -12.41
N ASN A 343 4.99 -17.92 -12.70
CA ASN A 343 5.37 -18.50 -14.01
C ASN A 343 4.50 -17.96 -15.16
N LEU A 344 3.25 -17.60 -14.92
CA LEU A 344 2.40 -16.95 -15.91
C LEU A 344 2.64 -15.43 -16.01
N GLY A 345 3.40 -14.84 -15.07
CA GLY A 345 3.70 -13.41 -15.03
C GLY A 345 2.51 -12.54 -14.65
N ILE A 346 1.65 -13.02 -13.75
CA ILE A 346 0.42 -12.35 -13.32
C ILE A 346 0.43 -12.05 -11.82
N GLU A 347 -0.54 -11.26 -11.37
CA GLU A 347 -0.70 -10.90 -9.96
C GLU A 347 -0.97 -12.11 -9.07
N ARG A 348 -0.47 -12.03 -7.83
CA ARG A 348 -0.64 -13.09 -6.81
C ARG A 348 -2.12 -13.43 -6.58
N TRP A 349 -2.38 -14.69 -6.31
CA TRP A 349 -3.69 -15.13 -5.83
C TRP A 349 -3.94 -14.56 -4.43
N SER A 350 -4.94 -13.69 -4.31
CA SER A 350 -5.35 -13.16 -3.02
C SER A 350 -6.55 -13.97 -2.50
N GLY A 351 -6.36 -14.66 -1.37
CA GLY A 351 -7.41 -15.42 -0.68
C GLY A 351 -7.08 -16.89 -0.47
N ASN A 352 -8.06 -17.63 0.04
CA ASN A 352 -7.90 -19.05 0.33
C ASN A 352 -7.55 -19.84 -0.94
N PRO A 353 -6.75 -20.92 -0.85
CA PRO A 353 -6.46 -21.79 -1.97
C PRO A 353 -7.75 -22.23 -2.69
N PRO A 354 -7.72 -22.36 -4.03
CA PRO A 354 -8.83 -22.94 -4.78
C PRO A 354 -9.20 -24.33 -4.24
N ASN A 355 -10.49 -24.62 -4.16
CA ASN A 355 -11.02 -25.93 -3.76
C ASN A 355 -11.77 -26.66 -4.89
N LYS A 356 -11.86 -26.03 -6.07
CA LYS A 356 -12.39 -26.59 -7.31
C LYS A 356 -11.54 -26.15 -8.49
N ILE A 357 -11.34 -27.07 -9.43
CA ILE A 357 -10.71 -26.83 -10.73
C ILE A 357 -11.63 -27.35 -11.84
N GLU A 358 -11.66 -26.64 -12.97
CA GLU A 358 -12.38 -27.05 -14.17
C GLU A 358 -11.56 -26.67 -15.41
N ILE A 359 -11.43 -27.59 -16.36
CA ILE A 359 -10.79 -27.32 -17.66
C ILE A 359 -11.84 -27.53 -18.75
N THR A 360 -12.05 -26.50 -19.56
CA THR A 360 -12.99 -26.54 -20.68
C THR A 360 -12.33 -26.01 -21.95
N ARG A 361 -12.83 -26.43 -23.11
CA ARG A 361 -12.47 -25.83 -24.40
C ARG A 361 -13.62 -24.96 -24.87
N GLN A 362 -13.32 -23.70 -25.13
CA GLN A 362 -14.32 -22.68 -25.47
C GLN A 362 -13.81 -21.83 -26.63
N LYS A 363 -14.71 -21.43 -27.54
CA LYS A 363 -14.40 -20.42 -28.55
C LYS A 363 -14.56 -19.06 -27.88
N LEU A 364 -13.48 -18.28 -27.78
CA LEU A 364 -13.46 -16.99 -27.07
C LEU A 364 -13.04 -15.82 -27.96
N SER A 365 -12.93 -16.04 -29.27
CA SER A 365 -12.62 -14.96 -30.22
C SER A 365 -13.23 -15.18 -31.61
N LYS A 366 -13.31 -14.07 -32.36
CA LYS A 366 -13.84 -13.95 -33.72
C LYS A 366 -13.24 -14.89 -34.76
N ASP A 367 -11.94 -15.15 -34.66
CA ASP A 367 -11.20 -15.99 -35.61
C ASP A 367 -11.49 -17.50 -35.48
N GLY A 368 -12.46 -17.88 -34.64
CA GLY A 368 -12.81 -19.28 -34.44
C GLY A 368 -11.78 -20.06 -33.64
N LYS A 369 -10.77 -19.38 -33.05
CA LYS A 369 -9.77 -20.05 -32.24
C LYS A 369 -10.41 -20.64 -30.99
N MET A 370 -10.10 -21.90 -30.76
CA MET A 370 -10.42 -22.60 -29.52
C MET A 370 -9.38 -22.24 -28.47
N TYR A 371 -9.88 -21.88 -27.30
CA TYR A 371 -9.09 -21.64 -26.11
C TYR A 371 -9.35 -22.78 -25.14
N THR A 372 -8.31 -23.13 -24.38
CA THR A 372 -8.49 -23.95 -23.19
C THR A 372 -8.58 -23.01 -22.00
N VAL A 373 -9.72 -23.02 -21.32
CA VAL A 373 -9.98 -22.23 -20.12
C VAL A 373 -9.82 -23.14 -18.92
N LEU A 374 -8.91 -22.76 -18.02
CA LEU A 374 -8.76 -23.39 -16.72
C LEU A 374 -9.36 -22.46 -15.67
N ALA A 375 -10.41 -22.91 -15.00
CA ALA A 375 -11.06 -22.19 -13.92
C ALA A 375 -10.61 -22.77 -12.58
N LEU A 376 -10.07 -21.92 -11.70
CA LEU A 376 -9.77 -22.24 -10.31
C LEU A 376 -10.66 -21.40 -9.41
N SER A 377 -11.45 -22.05 -8.55
CA SER A 377 -12.39 -21.37 -7.67
C SER A 377 -12.30 -21.83 -6.23
N ASN A 378 -12.62 -20.92 -5.31
CA ASN A 378 -12.97 -21.18 -3.92
C ASN A 378 -14.42 -20.69 -3.66
N PRO A 379 -14.99 -20.78 -2.45
CA PRO A 379 -16.38 -20.34 -2.20
C PRO A 379 -16.66 -18.85 -2.46
N TYR A 380 -15.62 -18.03 -2.61
CA TYR A 380 -15.74 -16.58 -2.75
C TYR A 380 -15.20 -16.06 -4.07
N ARG A 381 -14.23 -16.72 -4.72
CA ARG A 381 -13.49 -16.16 -5.87
C ARG A 381 -13.25 -17.23 -6.92
N ILE A 382 -13.18 -16.80 -8.17
CA ILE A 382 -12.78 -17.63 -9.32
C ILE A 382 -11.78 -16.86 -10.19
N ARG A 383 -10.73 -17.55 -10.63
CA ARG A 383 -9.80 -17.09 -11.66
C ARG A 383 -9.85 -18.02 -12.86
N LEU A 384 -10.12 -17.43 -14.02
CA LEU A 384 -10.14 -18.09 -15.31
C LEU A 384 -8.82 -17.82 -16.00
N TYR A 385 -8.08 -18.85 -16.39
CA TYR A 385 -6.85 -18.74 -17.18
C TYR A 385 -7.13 -19.19 -18.61
N ALA A 386 -6.84 -18.33 -19.60
CA ALA A 386 -7.09 -18.62 -21.00
C ALA A 386 -5.78 -18.95 -21.74
N PHE A 387 -5.76 -20.11 -22.40
CA PHE A 387 -4.62 -20.57 -23.20
C PHE A 387 -5.00 -20.84 -24.65
N LYS A 388 -4.13 -20.43 -25.57
CA LYS A 388 -4.13 -20.84 -26.98
C LYS A 388 -3.21 -22.05 -27.17
N GLY A 389 -3.51 -22.87 -28.17
CA GLY A 389 -2.69 -24.05 -28.51
C GLY A 389 -3.25 -25.39 -28.03
N GLY A 390 -2.37 -26.38 -27.88
CA GLY A 390 -2.73 -27.78 -27.64
C GLY A 390 -2.87 -28.60 -28.94
N ASN A 391 -3.17 -29.90 -28.82
CA ASN A 391 -3.27 -30.85 -29.94
C ASN A 391 -2.06 -30.85 -30.90
N GLY A 392 -0.83 -30.75 -30.36
CA GLY A 392 0.41 -30.75 -31.14
C GLY A 392 1.01 -29.38 -31.42
N HIS A 393 0.33 -28.28 -31.04
CA HIS A 393 0.90 -26.93 -31.02
C HIS A 393 1.33 -26.52 -29.60
N PRO A 394 2.40 -25.71 -29.46
CA PRO A 394 2.81 -25.16 -28.17
C PRO A 394 1.66 -24.42 -27.48
N TRP A 395 1.58 -24.55 -26.16
CA TRP A 395 0.67 -23.77 -25.34
C TRP A 395 1.18 -22.34 -25.21
N ASP A 396 0.25 -21.39 -25.33
CA ASP A 396 0.52 -19.97 -25.18
C ASP A 396 -0.52 -19.35 -24.24
N PHE A 397 -0.05 -18.81 -23.12
CA PHE A 397 -0.91 -18.14 -22.15
C PHE A 397 -1.36 -16.80 -22.71
N THR A 398 -2.68 -16.58 -22.77
CA THR A 398 -3.24 -15.32 -23.29
C THR A 398 -3.45 -14.31 -22.17
N ASP A 399 -4.27 -14.64 -21.16
CA ASP A 399 -4.58 -13.78 -20.02
C ASP A 399 -5.36 -14.56 -18.94
N TYR A 400 -5.68 -13.89 -17.83
CA TYR A 400 -6.55 -14.39 -16.76
C TYR A 400 -7.67 -13.40 -16.43
N ILE A 401 -8.85 -13.87 -16.03
CA ILE A 401 -9.97 -13.02 -15.58
C ILE A 401 -10.36 -13.44 -14.17
N ASP A 402 -10.53 -12.45 -13.28
CA ASP A 402 -10.99 -12.66 -11.92
C ASP A 402 -12.45 -12.25 -11.76
N PHE A 403 -13.25 -13.13 -11.16
CA PHE A 403 -14.60 -12.84 -10.69
C PHE A 403 -14.78 -13.22 -9.23
N GLY A 404 -15.88 -12.76 -8.67
CA GLY A 404 -16.32 -13.02 -7.32
C GLY A 404 -15.88 -11.95 -6.33
N GLY A 405 -15.70 -12.39 -5.10
CA GLY A 405 -15.61 -11.60 -3.89
C GLY A 405 -16.79 -11.90 -2.97
N ARG A 406 -16.86 -11.19 -1.84
CA ARG A 406 -17.79 -11.53 -0.77
C ARG A 406 -19.24 -11.40 -1.23
N LEU A 407 -19.96 -12.52 -1.34
CA LEU A 407 -21.36 -12.62 -1.83
C LEU A 407 -21.59 -12.33 -3.33
N ALA A 408 -20.54 -12.12 -4.13
CA ALA A 408 -20.70 -11.89 -5.58
C ALA A 408 -20.98 -13.18 -6.38
N GLY A 409 -20.66 -14.35 -5.80
CA GLY A 409 -20.71 -15.63 -6.49
C GLY A 409 -19.40 -15.96 -7.21
N THR A 410 -19.35 -17.13 -7.83
CA THR A 410 -18.17 -17.62 -8.60
C THR A 410 -18.56 -18.18 -9.97
N GLU A 411 -19.79 -17.93 -10.36
CA GLU A 411 -20.35 -18.32 -11.65
C GLU A 411 -19.89 -17.36 -12.74
N TYR A 412 -19.66 -17.92 -13.92
CA TYR A 412 -19.42 -17.16 -15.14
C TYR A 412 -20.17 -17.82 -16.30
N ARG A 413 -20.42 -17.05 -17.36
CA ARG A 413 -21.06 -17.53 -18.60
C ARG A 413 -20.39 -16.92 -19.81
N LEU A 414 -20.69 -17.47 -20.98
CA LEU A 414 -20.33 -16.88 -22.26
C LEU A 414 -21.55 -16.25 -22.91
N GLU A 415 -21.35 -15.05 -23.43
CA GLU A 415 -22.32 -14.37 -24.30
C GLU A 415 -21.66 -14.16 -25.66
N SER A 416 -22.45 -14.23 -26.73
CA SER A 416 -21.93 -14.06 -28.09
C SER A 416 -22.93 -13.37 -28.99
N TRP A 417 -22.44 -12.47 -29.83
CA TRP A 417 -23.19 -11.80 -30.89
C TRP A 417 -22.27 -11.53 -32.07
N ASP A 418 -22.74 -11.83 -33.27
CA ASP A 418 -21.94 -11.86 -34.50
C ASP A 418 -20.58 -12.59 -34.30
N ASP A 419 -19.48 -11.85 -34.44
CA ASP A 419 -18.12 -12.38 -34.30
C ASP A 419 -17.54 -12.17 -32.88
N HIS A 420 -18.29 -11.59 -31.96
CA HIS A 420 -17.85 -11.32 -30.60
C HIS A 420 -18.23 -12.43 -29.63
N VAL A 421 -17.33 -12.70 -28.69
CA VAL A 421 -17.57 -13.59 -27.55
C VAL A 421 -17.08 -12.90 -26.28
N TRP A 422 -17.96 -12.79 -25.29
CA TRP A 422 -17.69 -12.17 -24.01
C TRP A 422 -17.78 -13.19 -22.88
N ILE A 423 -16.87 -13.06 -21.93
CA ILE A 423 -16.87 -13.80 -20.68
C ILE A 423 -17.50 -12.89 -19.64
N VAL A 424 -18.63 -13.32 -19.07
CA VAL A 424 -19.45 -12.53 -18.16
C VAL A 424 -19.47 -13.16 -16.79
N GLY A 425 -19.21 -12.37 -15.75
CA GLY A 425 -19.25 -12.79 -14.36
C GLY A 425 -19.49 -11.63 -13.41
N ASN A 426 -19.69 -11.93 -12.13
CA ASN A 426 -19.97 -10.93 -11.10
C ASN A 426 -18.71 -10.61 -10.30
N SER A 427 -18.54 -9.36 -9.84
CA SER A 427 -17.43 -8.95 -8.99
C SER A 427 -17.90 -8.13 -7.79
N CYS A 428 -17.20 -8.27 -6.66
CA CYS A 428 -17.34 -7.40 -5.49
C CYS A 428 -16.18 -6.39 -5.50
N ARG A 429 -16.52 -5.10 -5.57
CA ARG A 429 -15.55 -3.99 -5.61
C ARG A 429 -15.48 -3.20 -4.30
N GLY A 430 -16.42 -3.41 -3.40
CA GLY A 430 -16.47 -2.79 -2.08
C GLY A 430 -17.44 -3.55 -1.17
N TYR A 431 -17.08 -3.74 0.09
CA TYR A 431 -17.95 -4.36 1.09
C TYR A 431 -17.51 -3.97 2.50
N GLY A 432 -18.46 -3.56 3.34
CA GLY A 432 -18.19 -3.20 4.73
C GLY A 432 -19.42 -2.63 5.43
N THR A 433 -19.19 -1.98 6.57
CA THR A 433 -20.24 -1.26 7.29
C THR A 433 -20.74 -0.10 6.42
N GLY A 434 -22.01 -0.17 5.99
CA GLY A 434 -22.61 0.85 5.13
C GLY A 434 -22.17 0.79 3.67
N GLU A 435 -21.49 -0.26 3.21
CA GLU A 435 -21.05 -0.37 1.82
C GLU A 435 -21.23 -1.80 1.29
N ALA A 436 -21.83 -1.93 0.12
CA ALA A 436 -21.80 -3.13 -0.69
C ALA A 436 -21.80 -2.71 -2.16
N ARG A 437 -20.79 -3.11 -2.94
CA ARG A 437 -20.66 -2.70 -4.34
C ARG A 437 -20.40 -3.91 -5.22
N TYR A 438 -21.43 -4.33 -5.93
CA TYR A 438 -21.43 -5.50 -6.77
C TYR A 438 -21.72 -5.17 -8.23
N TYR A 439 -20.87 -5.68 -9.12
CA TYR A 439 -20.89 -5.38 -10.54
C TYR A 439 -20.99 -6.65 -11.38
N GLN A 440 -21.63 -6.55 -12.54
CA GLN A 440 -21.53 -7.56 -13.59
C GLN A 440 -20.52 -7.08 -14.62
N ASP A 441 -19.43 -7.83 -14.76
CA ASP A 441 -18.30 -7.48 -15.60
C ASP A 441 -18.28 -8.39 -16.84
N TRP A 442 -18.06 -7.77 -18.00
CA TRP A 442 -17.98 -8.42 -19.31
C TRP A 442 -16.61 -8.17 -19.91
N TYR A 443 -15.90 -9.25 -20.22
CA TYR A 443 -14.57 -9.19 -20.82
C TYR A 443 -14.58 -9.82 -22.21
N GLU A 444 -13.91 -9.17 -23.16
CA GLU A 444 -13.55 -9.77 -24.45
C GLU A 444 -12.08 -10.19 -24.43
N LEU A 445 -11.76 -11.38 -24.96
CA LEU A 445 -10.38 -11.81 -25.16
C LEU A 445 -9.90 -11.44 -26.56
N THR A 446 -8.80 -10.68 -26.61
CA THR A 446 -8.20 -10.20 -27.86
C THR A 446 -6.82 -10.82 -28.08
N SER A 447 -6.16 -10.44 -29.17
CA SER A 447 -4.73 -10.78 -29.37
C SER A 447 -3.80 -10.12 -28.36
N GLU A 448 -4.22 -9.01 -27.75
CA GLU A 448 -3.42 -8.22 -26.80
C GLU A 448 -3.69 -8.58 -25.33
N GLY A 449 -4.65 -9.47 -25.06
CA GLY A 449 -5.08 -9.85 -23.72
C GLY A 449 -6.58 -9.65 -23.52
N LYS A 450 -7.03 -9.65 -22.27
CA LYS A 450 -8.42 -9.33 -21.91
C LYS A 450 -8.70 -7.84 -22.02
N LYS A 451 -9.92 -7.48 -22.40
CA LYS A 451 -10.44 -6.11 -22.39
C LYS A 451 -11.77 -6.09 -21.67
N LEU A 452 -11.91 -5.23 -20.66
CA LEU A 452 -13.22 -4.95 -20.05
C LEU A 452 -14.04 -4.13 -21.05
N VAL A 453 -15.21 -4.64 -21.44
CA VAL A 453 -16.07 -4.01 -22.47
C VAL A 453 -17.39 -3.50 -21.92
N LEU A 454 -17.82 -3.99 -20.76
CA LEU A 454 -18.99 -3.53 -20.03
C LEU A 454 -18.82 -3.88 -18.55
N SER A 455 -19.10 -2.91 -17.67
CA SER A 455 -19.24 -3.15 -16.24
C SER A 455 -20.33 -2.23 -15.69
N PHE A 456 -21.34 -2.80 -15.04
CA PHE A 456 -22.45 -2.05 -14.45
C PHE A 456 -22.80 -2.62 -13.07
N PRO A 457 -23.26 -1.76 -12.13
CA PRO A 457 -23.68 -2.24 -10.82
C PRO A 457 -24.92 -3.12 -10.97
N TYR A 458 -25.00 -4.25 -10.28
CA TYR A 458 -26.25 -5.01 -10.15
C TYR A 458 -26.84 -4.94 -8.73
N ASP A 459 -26.00 -4.69 -7.74
CA ASP A 459 -26.38 -4.44 -6.36
C ASP A 459 -25.33 -3.50 -5.76
N GLU A 460 -25.68 -2.23 -5.67
CA GLU A 460 -24.89 -1.21 -5.01
C GLU A 460 -25.66 -0.63 -3.84
N TYR A 461 -25.03 -0.57 -2.69
CA TYR A 461 -25.50 0.06 -1.47
C TYR A 461 -24.37 0.88 -0.88
N PHE A 462 -24.65 2.15 -0.63
CA PHE A 462 -23.75 3.02 0.08
C PHE A 462 -24.55 3.85 1.07
N GLU A 463 -24.27 3.72 2.36
CA GLU A 463 -24.85 4.48 3.43
C GLU A 463 -23.77 4.98 4.36
N HIS A 464 -23.68 6.30 4.48
CA HIS A 464 -22.85 6.95 5.47
C HIS A 464 -23.69 7.36 6.67
N TYR A 465 -23.21 7.01 7.86
CA TYR A 465 -23.94 7.24 9.11
C TYR A 465 -24.29 8.71 9.38
N LEU A 466 -23.52 9.68 8.83
CA LEU A 466 -23.77 11.12 9.02
C LEU A 466 -24.84 11.71 8.11
N PHE A 467 -25.04 11.22 6.89
CA PHE A 467 -25.84 11.94 5.90
C PHE A 467 -26.78 11.06 5.08
N GLY A 468 -26.85 9.77 5.37
CA GLY A 468 -27.62 8.82 4.59
C GLY A 468 -26.82 8.30 3.40
N GLY A 469 -27.52 7.96 2.32
CA GLY A 469 -26.96 7.06 1.33
C GLY A 469 -27.75 6.96 0.03
N HIS A 470 -27.42 5.95 -0.74
CA HIS A 470 -28.17 5.50 -1.89
C HIS A 470 -28.01 4.00 -2.09
N SER A 471 -28.92 3.41 -2.86
CA SER A 471 -28.74 2.10 -3.43
C SER A 471 -29.16 2.09 -4.89
N VAL A 472 -28.52 1.21 -5.67
CA VAL A 472 -28.81 0.96 -7.09
C VAL A 472 -28.91 -0.55 -7.26
N ASN A 473 -30.12 -1.05 -7.49
CA ASN A 473 -30.38 -2.48 -7.61
C ASN A 473 -30.89 -2.79 -9.01
N ALA A 474 -30.24 -3.71 -9.71
CA ALA A 474 -30.73 -4.21 -10.98
C ALA A 474 -31.89 -5.19 -10.73
N ASP A 475 -33.11 -4.77 -11.05
CA ASP A 475 -34.32 -5.57 -10.94
C ASP A 475 -34.38 -6.62 -12.07
N THR A 476 -33.94 -6.24 -13.27
CA THR A 476 -33.97 -7.10 -14.46
C THR A 476 -32.83 -6.71 -15.39
N ILE A 477 -32.13 -7.73 -15.90
CA ILE A 477 -31.08 -7.59 -16.91
C ILE A 477 -31.55 -8.36 -18.13
N SER A 478 -31.71 -7.68 -19.26
CA SER A 478 -32.13 -8.25 -20.53
C SER A 478 -31.02 -8.09 -21.57
N ILE A 479 -30.80 -9.12 -22.37
CA ILE A 479 -29.80 -9.14 -23.44
C ILE A 479 -30.56 -9.30 -24.76
N GLU A 480 -30.38 -8.34 -25.66
CA GLU A 480 -30.95 -8.38 -27.01
C GLU A 480 -29.83 -8.64 -28.02
N THR A 481 -30.05 -9.64 -28.86
CA THR A 481 -29.08 -10.11 -29.88
C THR A 481 -29.65 -10.03 -31.29
N SER A 482 -30.96 -9.74 -31.44
CA SER A 482 -31.63 -9.63 -32.73
C SER A 482 -31.48 -8.22 -33.31
N GLY A 483 -30.42 -8.02 -34.10
CA GLY A 483 -30.06 -6.71 -34.63
C GLY A 483 -28.81 -6.20 -33.94
N GLU A 484 -28.83 -4.96 -33.44
CA GLU A 484 -27.73 -4.38 -32.67
C GLU A 484 -27.68 -5.01 -31.27
N MET A 485 -26.49 -5.48 -30.85
CA MET A 485 -26.32 -6.05 -29.51
C MET A 485 -26.54 -4.98 -28.45
N SER A 486 -27.48 -5.22 -27.55
CA SER A 486 -27.69 -4.36 -26.40
C SER A 486 -27.93 -5.15 -25.11
N VAL A 487 -27.54 -4.53 -23.99
CA VAL A 487 -27.85 -4.98 -22.64
C VAL A 487 -28.71 -3.89 -22.00
N SER A 488 -29.95 -4.23 -21.64
CA SER A 488 -30.85 -3.31 -20.94
C SER A 488 -30.96 -3.72 -19.48
N VAL A 489 -30.79 -2.76 -18.58
CA VAL A 489 -30.89 -2.97 -17.13
C VAL A 489 -31.96 -2.05 -16.56
N ASP A 490 -32.97 -2.67 -15.95
CA ASP A 490 -33.98 -1.97 -15.16
C ASP A 490 -33.48 -1.87 -13.72
N TYR A 491 -33.27 -0.64 -13.26
CA TYR A 491 -32.84 -0.31 -11.93
C TYR A 491 -33.97 0.19 -11.06
N THR A 492 -33.97 -0.25 -9.80
CA THR A 492 -34.55 0.50 -8.69
C THR A 492 -33.44 1.27 -8.00
N ILE A 493 -33.57 2.59 -7.99
CA ILE A 493 -32.67 3.51 -7.31
C ILE A 493 -33.35 4.03 -6.06
N THR A 494 -32.69 3.91 -4.91
CA THR A 494 -33.14 4.45 -3.64
C THR A 494 -32.18 5.53 -3.17
N LYS A 495 -32.70 6.71 -2.81
CA LYS A 495 -31.98 7.70 -2.01
C LYS A 495 -32.41 7.56 -0.55
N ILE A 496 -31.44 7.55 0.35
CA ILE A 496 -31.64 7.37 1.79
C ILE A 496 -31.24 8.67 2.48
N TYR A 497 -32.16 9.28 3.22
CA TYR A 497 -31.88 10.48 4.01
C TYR A 497 -32.11 10.23 5.49
N GLN A 498 -31.16 10.67 6.31
CA GLN A 498 -31.30 10.66 7.77
C GLN A 498 -32.16 11.87 8.18
N LEU A 499 -33.48 11.68 8.23
CA LEU A 499 -34.47 12.72 8.53
C LEU A 499 -35.45 12.20 9.57
N ASN A 500 -35.45 12.81 10.75
CA ASN A 500 -36.40 12.48 11.82
C ASN A 500 -37.77 13.11 11.54
N LEU A 501 -38.49 12.53 10.58
CA LEU A 501 -39.86 12.88 10.21
C LEU A 501 -40.80 11.75 10.60
N ASP A 502 -42.09 12.05 10.73
CA ASP A 502 -43.10 11.02 11.05
C ASP A 502 -43.23 9.91 9.97
N ILE A 503 -42.67 10.12 8.78
CA ILE A 503 -42.60 9.13 7.68
C ILE A 503 -41.32 8.29 7.68
N ALA A 504 -40.39 8.57 8.60
CA ALA A 504 -39.15 7.83 8.69
C ALA A 504 -39.39 6.39 9.11
N ASP A 505 -38.50 5.49 8.68
CA ASP A 505 -38.50 4.11 9.13
C ASP A 505 -38.02 3.98 10.59
N GLU A 506 -37.97 2.75 11.10
CA GLU A 506 -37.55 2.47 12.48
C GLU A 506 -36.11 2.91 12.79
N TYR A 507 -35.31 3.21 11.77
CA TYR A 507 -33.93 3.69 11.87
C TYR A 507 -33.83 5.22 11.68
N GLY A 508 -34.95 5.93 11.54
CA GLY A 508 -34.97 7.38 11.32
C GLY A 508 -34.65 7.78 9.88
N ARG A 509 -34.83 6.86 8.92
CA ARG A 509 -34.51 7.09 7.51
C ARG A 509 -35.75 7.37 6.69
N VAL A 510 -35.65 8.34 5.79
CA VAL A 510 -36.62 8.59 4.73
C VAL A 510 -36.01 8.09 3.42
N CYS A 511 -36.63 7.08 2.83
CA CYS A 511 -36.19 6.48 1.57
C CYS A 511 -37.08 6.93 0.41
N ILE A 512 -36.47 7.41 -0.66
CA ILE A 512 -37.15 7.79 -1.90
C ILE A 512 -36.70 6.84 -3.00
N ASN A 513 -37.66 6.23 -3.68
CA ASN A 513 -37.40 5.25 -4.73
C ASN A 513 -37.79 5.81 -6.10
N THR A 514 -36.98 5.50 -7.11
CA THR A 514 -37.32 5.70 -8.52
C THR A 514 -36.89 4.50 -9.35
N LYS A 515 -37.47 4.37 -10.54
CA LYS A 515 -37.09 3.35 -11.51
C LYS A 515 -36.36 4.00 -12.68
N LYS A 516 -35.34 3.33 -13.19
CA LYS A 516 -34.54 3.79 -14.33
C LYS A 516 -34.25 2.61 -15.24
N ASN A 517 -34.43 2.78 -16.54
CA ASN A 517 -33.95 1.83 -17.52
C ASN A 517 -32.65 2.39 -18.12
N VAL A 518 -31.61 1.58 -18.18
CA VAL A 518 -30.33 1.93 -18.79
C VAL A 518 -30.05 0.94 -19.90
N GLU A 519 -29.77 1.46 -21.09
CA GLU A 519 -29.41 0.65 -22.25
C GLU A 519 -27.93 0.83 -22.59
N PHE A 520 -27.24 -0.29 -22.72
CA PHE A 520 -25.86 -0.40 -23.15
C PHE A 520 -25.84 -0.98 -24.55
N ILE A 521 -25.40 -0.22 -25.54
CA ILE A 521 -25.39 -0.62 -26.94
C ILE A 521 -23.94 -0.91 -27.36
N TRP A 522 -23.71 -1.99 -28.08
CA TRP A 522 -22.38 -2.31 -28.61
C TRP A 522 -21.94 -1.29 -29.67
N ASP A 523 -20.80 -0.63 -29.43
CA ASP A 523 -20.17 0.25 -30.42
C ASP A 523 -18.97 -0.46 -31.05
N GLU A 524 -19.12 -0.83 -32.33
CA GLU A 524 -18.09 -1.53 -33.12
C GLU A 524 -16.80 -0.71 -33.29
N ALA A 525 -16.91 0.61 -33.40
CA ALA A 525 -15.74 1.47 -33.60
C ALA A 525 -14.92 1.61 -32.31
N MET A 526 -15.58 1.63 -31.15
CA MET A 526 -14.92 1.68 -29.84
C MET A 526 -14.59 0.30 -29.28
N MET A 527 -15.15 -0.76 -29.85
CA MET A 527 -15.04 -2.15 -29.40
C MET A 527 -15.42 -2.29 -27.91
N LYS A 528 -16.54 -1.67 -27.52
CA LYS A 528 -17.09 -1.70 -26.15
C LYS A 528 -18.58 -1.35 -26.17
N PHE A 529 -19.26 -1.63 -25.07
CA PHE A 529 -20.61 -1.12 -24.86
C PHE A 529 -20.58 0.36 -24.45
N VAL A 530 -21.52 1.14 -24.98
CA VAL A 530 -21.71 2.56 -24.67
C VAL A 530 -23.11 2.79 -24.13
N SER A 531 -23.25 3.75 -23.22
CA SER A 531 -24.53 4.20 -22.69
C SER A 531 -24.53 5.71 -22.54
N GLU A 532 -25.64 6.28 -22.10
CA GLU A 532 -25.73 7.71 -21.74
C GLU A 532 -24.93 8.06 -20.47
N TYR A 533 -24.45 7.06 -19.72
CA TYR A 533 -23.72 7.27 -18.47
C TYR A 533 -22.20 7.28 -18.68
N ASP A 534 -21.57 8.11 -17.85
CA ASP A 534 -20.12 8.16 -17.76
C ASP A 534 -19.56 6.86 -17.17
N VAL A 535 -18.32 6.62 -17.57
CA VAL A 535 -17.50 5.50 -17.10
C VAL A 535 -16.35 6.07 -16.29
N ASP A 536 -16.13 5.57 -15.08
CA ASP A 536 -15.04 6.03 -14.22
C ASP A 536 -13.65 5.59 -14.75
N GLU A 537 -12.58 6.03 -14.07
CA GLU A 537 -11.20 5.70 -14.45
C GLU A 537 -10.91 4.18 -14.45
N SER A 538 -11.72 3.39 -13.75
CA SER A 538 -11.61 1.93 -13.66
C SER A 538 -12.45 1.20 -14.71
N GLY A 539 -13.19 1.91 -15.57
CA GLY A 539 -14.06 1.31 -16.57
C GLY A 539 -15.46 0.95 -16.05
N LEU A 540 -15.89 1.46 -14.89
CA LEU A 540 -17.18 1.15 -14.27
C LEU A 540 -18.24 2.19 -14.66
N THR A 541 -19.41 1.73 -15.07
CA THR A 541 -20.54 2.64 -15.36
C THR A 541 -21.07 3.24 -14.07
N VAL A 542 -21.15 4.57 -14.01
CA VAL A 542 -21.75 5.28 -12.88
C VAL A 542 -23.22 5.55 -13.18
N VAL A 543 -24.10 4.72 -12.61
CA VAL A 543 -25.55 4.96 -12.70
C VAL A 543 -25.93 5.99 -11.65
N GLU A 544 -26.05 7.24 -12.09
CA GLU A 544 -26.39 8.34 -11.19
C GLU A 544 -27.73 8.11 -10.52
N ALA A 545 -27.72 8.27 -9.19
CA ALA A 545 -28.90 8.27 -8.36
C ALA A 545 -29.68 9.59 -8.41
N GLU A 546 -29.27 10.55 -9.23
CA GLU A 546 -29.99 11.81 -9.44
C GLU A 546 -30.98 11.66 -10.60
N TYR A 547 -32.23 12.04 -10.35
CA TYR A 547 -33.29 11.91 -11.34
C TYR A 547 -34.41 12.93 -11.06
N PRO A 548 -35.03 13.55 -12.08
CA PRO A 548 -36.07 14.57 -11.87
C PRO A 548 -37.23 14.12 -10.97
N GLU A 549 -37.55 12.83 -11.00
CA GLU A 549 -38.59 12.25 -10.14
C GLU A 549 -38.21 12.23 -8.66
N ILE A 550 -36.92 12.08 -8.33
CA ILE A 550 -36.43 12.20 -6.95
C ILE A 550 -36.59 13.63 -6.48
N THR A 551 -36.22 14.61 -7.30
CA THR A 551 -36.41 16.03 -6.96
C THR A 551 -37.88 16.35 -6.72
N ARG A 552 -38.78 15.85 -7.57
CA ARG A 552 -40.23 16.02 -7.39
C ARG A 552 -40.72 15.42 -6.08
N GLN A 553 -40.28 14.20 -5.72
CA GLN A 553 -40.64 13.56 -4.45
C GLN A 553 -40.04 14.28 -3.24
N CYS A 554 -38.80 14.76 -3.34
CA CYS A 554 -38.16 15.61 -2.33
C CYS A 554 -38.95 16.90 -2.12
N ASP A 555 -39.39 17.57 -3.19
CA ASP A 555 -40.20 18.78 -3.12
C ASP A 555 -41.56 18.51 -2.45
N ASP A 556 -42.23 17.40 -2.78
CA ASP A 556 -43.48 16.99 -2.14
C ASP A 556 -43.29 16.76 -0.63
N ILE A 557 -42.18 16.12 -0.23
CA ILE A 557 -41.81 15.92 1.19
C ILE A 557 -41.50 17.25 1.86
N LEU A 558 -40.69 18.11 1.24
CA LEU A 558 -40.33 19.43 1.77
C LEU A 558 -41.57 20.29 1.99
N GLU A 559 -42.51 20.28 1.03
CA GLU A 559 -43.74 21.05 1.12
C GLU A 559 -44.62 20.57 2.28
N LYS A 560 -44.81 19.25 2.40
CA LYS A 560 -45.67 18.61 3.39
C LYS A 560 -45.11 18.68 4.81
N TYR A 561 -43.81 18.45 4.97
CA TYR A 561 -43.13 18.31 6.27
C TYR A 561 -42.33 19.56 6.69
N TYR A 562 -42.50 20.69 6.00
CA TYR A 562 -41.74 21.92 6.25
C TYR A 562 -41.72 22.36 7.72
N ALA A 563 -42.87 22.28 8.40
CA ALA A 563 -42.99 22.70 9.80
C ALA A 563 -42.24 21.76 10.75
N GLU A 564 -42.24 20.45 10.48
CA GLU A 564 -41.50 19.45 11.23
C GLU A 564 -39.99 19.60 11.03
N LEU A 565 -39.55 19.87 9.80
CA LEU A 565 -38.13 20.17 9.50
C LEU A 565 -37.63 21.42 10.24
N LEU A 566 -38.46 22.47 10.34
CA LEU A 566 -38.14 23.65 11.16
C LEU A 566 -38.05 23.33 12.65
N LYS A 567 -38.97 22.49 13.15
CA LYS A 567 -38.96 22.05 14.55
C LYS A 567 -37.71 21.21 14.85
N MET A 568 -37.35 20.31 13.95
CA MET A 568 -36.12 19.51 14.04
C MET A 568 -34.89 20.40 14.19
N LEU A 569 -34.75 21.46 13.39
CA LEU A 569 -33.63 22.41 13.50
C LEU A 569 -33.60 23.15 14.84
N ALA A 570 -34.75 23.51 15.40
CA ALA A 570 -34.82 24.10 16.74
C ALA A 570 -34.37 23.12 17.84
N GLU A 571 -34.66 21.83 17.68
CA GLU A 571 -34.18 20.78 18.59
C GLU A 571 -32.65 20.59 18.46
N VAL A 572 -32.13 20.60 17.23
CA VAL A 572 -30.70 20.51 16.90
C VAL A 572 -29.89 21.64 17.55
N GLU A 573 -30.42 22.87 17.60
CA GLU A 573 -29.75 24.02 18.24
C GLU A 573 -29.45 23.77 19.73
N THR A 574 -30.29 22.98 20.40
CA THR A 574 -30.14 22.65 21.82
C THR A 574 -29.44 21.30 22.07
N GLU A 575 -29.09 20.57 21.01
CA GLU A 575 -28.41 19.28 21.09
C GLU A 575 -26.96 19.45 21.57
N LYS A 576 -26.60 18.73 22.63
CA LYS A 576 -25.26 18.79 23.23
C LYS A 576 -24.32 17.77 22.60
N ASN A 577 -24.86 16.70 22.02
CA ASN A 577 -24.07 15.69 21.34
C ASN A 577 -23.74 16.16 19.91
N GLU A 578 -22.49 16.54 19.69
CA GLU A 578 -21.96 17.01 18.41
C GLU A 578 -22.24 16.03 17.26
N PHE A 579 -21.98 14.74 17.47
CA PHE A 579 -22.23 13.73 16.45
C PHE A 579 -23.71 13.66 16.04
N VAL A 580 -24.63 13.73 17.01
CA VAL A 580 -26.08 13.71 16.73
C VAL A 580 -26.52 14.99 16.01
N ARG A 581 -25.96 16.13 16.41
CA ARG A 581 -26.22 17.43 15.77
C ARG A 581 -25.76 17.41 14.31
N ASP A 582 -24.53 16.98 14.06
CA ASP A 582 -23.93 16.97 12.73
C ASP A 582 -24.65 15.97 11.82
N THR A 583 -25.05 14.80 12.34
CA THR A 583 -25.85 13.81 11.59
C THR A 583 -27.17 14.40 11.11
N LYS A 584 -27.88 15.14 11.98
CA LYS A 584 -29.17 15.77 11.62
C LYS A 584 -28.98 16.90 10.61
N ILE A 585 -27.93 17.71 10.75
CA ILE A 585 -27.63 18.82 9.83
C ILE A 585 -27.23 18.27 8.46
N GLU A 586 -26.31 17.33 8.40
CA GLU A 586 -25.80 16.80 7.12
C GLU A 586 -26.86 15.95 6.40
N GLY A 587 -27.66 15.17 7.13
CA GLY A 587 -28.83 14.48 6.59
C GLY A 587 -29.84 15.43 5.94
N LEU A 588 -30.16 16.54 6.64
CA LEU A 588 -31.02 17.59 6.09
C LEU A 588 -30.39 18.25 4.85
N MET A 589 -29.11 18.60 4.90
CA MET A 589 -28.42 19.26 3.79
C MET A 589 -28.38 18.38 2.54
N ARG A 590 -28.19 17.07 2.69
CA ARG A 590 -28.27 16.11 1.56
C ARG A 590 -29.68 16.06 0.97
N PHE A 591 -30.72 16.00 1.80
CA PHE A 591 -32.11 16.04 1.34
C PHE A 591 -32.44 17.34 0.59
N LEU A 592 -32.04 18.49 1.14
CA LEU A 592 -32.29 19.78 0.52
C LEU A 592 -31.56 19.96 -0.80
N ARG A 593 -30.38 19.35 -0.98
CA ARG A 593 -29.64 19.36 -2.26
C ARG A 593 -30.48 18.78 -3.39
N ASP A 594 -31.23 17.71 -3.10
CA ASP A 594 -32.06 17.02 -4.09
C ASP A 594 -33.43 17.71 -4.28
N CYS A 595 -33.79 18.71 -3.46
CA CYS A 595 -34.98 19.56 -3.67
C CYS A 595 -34.73 20.69 -4.68
N SER A 596 -35.78 21.15 -5.35
CA SER A 596 -35.74 22.33 -6.21
C SER A 596 -35.45 23.61 -5.42
N ASP A 597 -34.84 24.58 -6.09
CA ASP A 597 -34.56 25.89 -5.49
C ASP A 597 -35.86 26.65 -5.18
N GLY A 598 -35.96 27.12 -3.94
CA GLY A 598 -37.16 27.79 -3.46
C GLY A 598 -36.96 28.43 -2.09
N ARG A 599 -37.96 29.21 -1.67
CA ARG A 599 -37.92 29.97 -0.40
C ARG A 599 -37.80 29.06 0.82
N LYS A 600 -38.48 27.91 0.82
CA LYS A 600 -38.46 26.95 1.93
C LYS A 600 -37.10 26.28 2.07
N LYS A 601 -36.56 25.73 0.97
CA LYS A 601 -35.19 25.18 0.89
C LYS A 601 -34.17 26.20 1.39
N SER A 602 -34.13 27.38 0.77
CA SER A 602 -33.18 28.46 1.13
C SER A 602 -33.22 28.80 2.62
N LYS A 603 -34.43 28.89 3.21
CA LYS A 603 -34.56 29.19 4.64
C LYS A 603 -34.01 28.06 5.53
N LEU A 604 -34.29 26.79 5.21
CA LEU A 604 -33.76 25.66 5.98
C LEU A 604 -32.24 25.54 5.82
N THR A 605 -31.73 25.68 4.60
CA THR A 605 -30.29 25.68 4.29
C THR A 605 -29.55 26.74 5.11
N ASN A 606 -30.02 27.99 5.10
CA ASN A 606 -29.36 29.07 5.84
C ASN A 606 -29.32 28.81 7.36
N ILE A 607 -30.38 28.22 7.92
CA ILE A 607 -30.42 27.87 9.34
C ILE A 607 -29.43 26.73 9.62
N ALA A 608 -29.45 25.67 8.81
CA ALA A 608 -28.57 24.51 8.96
C ALA A 608 -27.08 24.87 8.82
N GLU A 609 -26.73 25.72 7.86
CA GLU A 609 -25.35 26.20 7.66
C GLU A 609 -24.85 27.03 8.85
N SER A 610 -25.70 27.86 9.45
CA SER A 610 -25.32 28.66 10.63
C SER A 610 -25.01 27.81 11.87
N MET A 611 -25.36 26.52 11.85
CA MET A 611 -25.14 25.57 12.94
C MET A 611 -23.89 24.70 12.72
N LYS A 612 -23.27 24.71 11.54
CA LYS A 612 -21.96 24.09 11.30
C LYS A 612 -20.89 24.96 11.97
N LYS A 613 -20.14 24.40 12.92
CA LYS A 613 -18.99 25.07 13.53
C LYS A 613 -17.75 24.81 12.69
N ASP A 614 -16.92 25.85 12.52
CA ASP A 614 -15.57 25.76 11.92
C ASP A 614 -14.64 24.83 12.69
#